data_AF-A0A947C918-F1
#
_entry.id   AF-A0A947C918-F1
#
_cell.length_a   1.000
_cell.length_b   1.000
_cell.length_c   1.000
_cell.angle_alpha   90.00
_cell.angle_beta   90.00
_cell.angle_gamma   90.00
#
_symmetry.space_group_name_H-M   'P 1'
#
loop_
_entity.id
_entity.type
_entity.pdbx_description
1 polymer ?
#
loop_
_entity_poly.entity_id
_entity_poly.type
_entity_poly.pdbx_seq_one_letter_code
_entity_poly.pdbx_strand_id
1 'polypeptide(L)'
;VLAGARALRSGESSARNQALAVSRANGVLPDDPRTKVDVVFGINAAGDNTVTVTATRPMRTSLMRLLGRDWVDVGSTATAVVPPVDLIFVIDQSGSLGTAGAWDDLQDAARSFVDFFSDDLDQLSVVSFGTRGETRLTLQAPFRTAAKNQVDRMASVGWTNTAEGLQLAYDQLTGKKARDRAVKVVVFFTDGRPTAFRGTIGGDRRIMAVAANEWNVVRGYFDNPDDIPMDRWQWPADDACRNVVNCKIWKEGGHPPHGVRGRQIARDMGLAAANQIRNEDAFVYAIGLGNPLGSKLERPDTDYLSQLANEHGSVNSNQPAGRMYFAPSAAELRDVFQRVAGDLVIRLSR
;
A
#
# COMPACT_ATOMS: atom_id res chain seq x y z
N VAL A 1 21.43 4.68 16.73
CA VAL A 1 21.35 4.78 15.25
C VAL A 1 19.97 4.47 14.70
N LEU A 2 19.35 3.32 15.06
CA LEU A 2 18.08 2.86 14.49
C LEU A 2 16.92 3.87 14.59
N ALA A 3 16.79 4.53 15.74
CA ALA A 3 15.76 5.55 15.95
C ALA A 3 15.93 6.76 15.00
N GLY A 4 17.17 7.15 14.69
CA GLY A 4 17.44 8.18 13.70
C GLY A 4 17.10 7.70 12.28
N ALA A 5 17.47 6.48 11.94
CA ALA A 5 17.13 5.88 10.64
C ALA A 5 15.61 5.82 10.39
N ARG A 6 14.81 5.47 11.41
CA ARG A 6 13.34 5.48 11.34
C ARG A 6 12.75 6.86 11.04
N ALA A 7 13.31 7.88 11.68
CA ALA A 7 12.81 9.24 11.57
C ALA A 7 13.36 10.01 10.35
N LEU A 8 14.25 9.41 9.55
CA LEU A 8 14.85 10.07 8.39
C LEU A 8 13.81 10.49 7.34
N ARG A 9 12.77 9.69 7.13
CA ARG A 9 11.65 10.05 6.23
C ARG A 9 10.86 11.28 6.68
N SER A 10 10.93 11.61 7.96
CA SER A 10 10.34 12.83 8.53
C SER A 10 11.32 14.01 8.53
N GLY A 11 12.49 13.85 7.92
CA GLY A 11 13.54 14.87 7.80
C GLY A 11 14.72 14.65 8.76
N GLU A 12 15.88 15.17 8.35
CA GLU A 12 17.14 15.04 9.10
C GLU A 12 17.07 15.62 10.52
N SER A 13 16.34 16.73 10.71
CA SER A 13 16.13 17.32 12.05
C SER A 13 15.40 16.36 12.98
N SER A 14 14.35 15.68 12.49
CA SER A 14 13.62 14.67 13.26
C SER A 14 14.50 13.47 13.58
N ALA A 15 15.23 12.97 12.57
CA ALA A 15 16.18 11.88 12.72
C ALA A 15 17.28 12.18 13.76
N ARG A 16 17.86 13.38 13.72
CA ARG A 16 18.87 13.82 14.68
C ARG A 16 18.29 13.87 16.09
N ASN A 17 17.11 14.45 16.27
CA ASN A 17 16.44 14.53 17.57
C ASN A 17 16.15 13.14 18.17
N GLN A 18 15.67 12.19 17.37
CA GLN A 18 15.42 10.82 17.82
C GLN A 18 16.71 10.05 18.14
N ALA A 19 17.77 10.23 17.34
CA ALA A 19 19.07 9.65 17.62
C ALA A 19 19.67 10.19 18.94
N LEU A 20 19.54 11.49 19.21
CA LEU A 20 19.98 12.13 20.45
C LEU A 20 19.16 11.66 21.66
N ALA A 21 17.83 11.53 21.51
CA ALA A 21 16.97 11.05 22.59
C ALA A 21 17.34 9.63 23.05
N VAL A 22 17.61 8.72 22.10
CA VAL A 22 18.09 7.37 22.45
C VAL A 22 19.50 7.39 23.03
N SER A 23 20.36 8.29 22.58
CA SER A 23 21.71 8.43 23.15
C SER A 23 21.66 8.89 24.61
N ARG A 24 20.76 9.84 24.94
CA ARG A 24 20.44 10.28 26.31
C ARG A 24 19.94 9.12 27.16
N ALA A 25 18.99 8.33 26.65
CA ALA A 25 18.46 7.16 27.36
C ALA A 25 19.54 6.11 27.67
N ASN A 26 20.59 6.03 26.85
CA ASN A 26 21.75 5.16 27.07
C ASN A 26 22.87 5.82 27.91
N GLY A 27 22.59 6.96 28.54
CA GLY A 27 23.52 7.64 29.45
C GLY A 27 24.63 8.44 28.76
N VAL A 28 24.48 8.75 27.48
CA VAL A 28 25.33 9.74 26.79
C VAL A 28 24.57 11.05 26.74
N LEU A 29 24.85 11.93 27.70
CA LEU A 29 24.17 13.22 27.90
C LEU A 29 24.80 14.28 26.99
N PRO A 30 24.17 14.66 25.86
CA PRO A 30 24.75 15.59 24.88
C PRO A 30 25.05 16.99 25.43
N ASP A 31 24.50 17.28 26.60
CA ASP A 31 24.65 18.49 27.40
C ASP A 31 25.81 18.41 28.41
N ASP A 32 26.37 17.22 28.70
CA ASP A 32 27.64 17.10 29.41
C ASP A 32 28.78 17.42 28.43
N PRO A 33 29.59 18.47 28.66
CA PRO A 33 30.68 18.87 27.77
C PRO A 33 31.77 17.79 27.62
N ARG A 34 31.75 16.74 28.45
CA ARG A 34 32.67 15.60 28.37
C ARG A 34 32.16 14.49 27.47
N THR A 35 30.90 14.51 27.04
CA THR A 35 30.39 13.54 26.07
C THR A 35 30.18 14.19 24.72
N LYS A 36 30.26 13.39 23.67
CA LYS A 36 30.05 13.85 22.29
C LYS A 36 29.12 12.88 21.58
N VAL A 37 28.03 13.40 21.01
CA VAL A 37 27.19 12.64 20.09
C VAL A 37 27.19 13.36 18.75
N ASP A 38 27.68 12.67 17.73
CA ASP A 38 27.66 13.14 16.35
C ASP A 38 26.70 12.28 15.53
N VAL A 39 25.91 12.95 14.69
CA VAL A 39 24.94 12.31 13.79
C VAL A 39 25.21 12.83 12.40
N VAL A 40 25.60 11.91 11.51
CA VAL A 40 25.96 12.20 10.13
C VAL A 40 24.99 11.48 9.21
N PHE A 41 24.45 12.23 8.26
CA PHE A 41 23.63 11.71 7.16
C PHE A 41 24.50 11.63 5.91
N GLY A 42 24.29 10.58 5.11
CA GLY A 42 25.06 10.40 3.89
C GLY A 42 24.51 9.28 3.03
N ILE A 43 25.19 9.01 1.91
CA ILE A 43 24.82 7.97 0.96
C ILE A 43 25.97 6.96 0.90
N ASN A 44 25.67 5.66 0.98
CA ASN A 44 26.69 4.63 0.87
C ASN A 44 27.16 4.43 -0.58
N ALA A 45 28.19 3.63 -0.79
CA ALA A 45 28.71 3.32 -2.14
C ALA A 45 27.66 2.65 -3.06
N ALA A 46 26.59 2.10 -2.49
CA ALA A 46 25.50 1.47 -3.23
C ALA A 46 24.33 2.42 -3.53
N GLY A 47 24.42 3.70 -3.13
CA GLY A 47 23.38 4.71 -3.36
C GLY A 47 22.28 4.77 -2.30
N ASP A 48 22.38 4.00 -1.22
CA ASP A 48 21.37 4.00 -0.16
C ASP A 48 21.65 5.08 0.88
N ASN A 49 20.60 5.69 1.41
CA ASN A 49 20.72 6.65 2.48
C ASN A 49 21.20 5.98 3.78
N THR A 50 22.03 6.69 4.53
CA THR A 50 22.62 6.18 5.77
C THR A 50 22.53 7.20 6.87
N VAL A 51 22.34 6.68 8.09
CA VAL A 51 22.45 7.45 9.33
C VAL A 51 23.60 6.84 10.12
N THR A 52 24.65 7.62 10.37
CA THR A 52 25.76 7.22 11.23
C THR A 52 25.69 8.00 12.53
N VAL A 53 25.68 7.28 13.65
CA VAL A 53 25.71 7.87 14.99
C VAL A 53 27.01 7.45 15.67
N THR A 54 27.81 8.44 16.06
CA THR A 54 29.02 8.26 16.86
C THR A 54 28.78 8.87 18.23
N ALA A 55 28.91 8.08 19.28
CA ALA A 55 28.77 8.52 20.65
C ALA A 55 30.07 8.22 21.42
N THR A 56 30.60 9.23 22.10
CA THR A 56 31.81 9.15 22.93
C THR A 56 31.48 9.60 24.33
N ARG A 57 31.92 8.84 25.34
CA ARG A 57 31.82 9.23 26.75
C ARG A 57 33.10 8.90 27.52
N PRO A 58 33.46 9.67 28.55
CA PRO A 58 34.58 9.34 29.42
C PRO A 58 34.13 8.28 30.43
N MET A 59 34.93 7.23 30.59
CA MET A 59 34.76 6.22 31.62
C MET A 59 35.91 6.29 32.63
N ARG A 60 35.58 6.13 33.90
CA ARG A 60 36.60 6.07 34.96
C ARG A 60 37.44 4.82 34.79
N THR A 61 38.75 4.96 34.94
CA THR A 61 39.66 3.82 34.95
C THR A 61 39.91 3.37 36.40
N SER A 62 39.91 2.05 36.64
CA SER A 62 40.26 1.50 37.96
C SER A 62 41.77 1.28 38.08
N LEU A 63 42.43 0.77 37.03
CA LEU A 63 43.87 0.47 37.04
C LEU A 63 44.75 1.61 36.52
N MET A 64 44.37 2.28 35.43
CA MET A 64 45.18 3.37 34.83
C MET A 64 45.27 4.62 35.71
N ARG A 65 44.45 4.68 36.76
CA ARG A 65 44.54 5.67 37.83
C ARG A 65 45.91 5.67 38.52
N LEU A 66 46.54 4.50 38.67
CA LEU A 66 47.88 4.39 39.24
C LEU A 66 48.96 5.03 38.34
N LEU A 67 48.66 5.22 37.06
CA LEU A 67 49.51 5.86 36.05
C LEU A 67 49.10 7.32 35.77
N GLY A 68 48.28 7.93 36.64
CA GLY A 68 47.85 9.32 36.51
C GLY A 68 46.78 9.58 35.44
N ARG A 69 46.11 8.54 34.92
CA ARG A 69 45.00 8.68 33.97
C ARG A 69 43.67 8.26 34.60
N ASP A 70 42.91 9.24 35.09
CA ASP A 70 41.62 9.03 35.74
C ASP A 70 40.48 8.62 34.79
N TRP A 71 40.63 8.90 33.49
CA TRP A 71 39.57 8.77 32.50
C TRP A 71 40.12 8.21 31.18
N VAL A 72 39.27 7.44 30.49
CA VAL A 72 39.47 7.02 29.10
C VAL A 72 38.18 7.28 28.34
N ASP A 73 38.29 7.89 27.17
CA ASP A 73 37.16 8.08 26.28
C ASP A 73 36.82 6.77 25.57
N VAL A 74 35.59 6.32 25.74
CA VAL A 74 35.05 5.15 25.06
C VAL A 74 34.05 5.64 24.03
N GLY A 75 34.37 5.38 22.76
CA GLY A 75 33.54 5.70 21.61
C GLY A 75 32.83 4.46 21.05
N SER A 76 31.64 4.65 20.53
CA SER A 76 30.91 3.66 19.73
C SER A 76 30.33 4.35 18.51
N THR A 77 30.54 3.77 17.34
CA THR A 77 29.96 4.22 16.08
C THR A 77 29.06 3.12 15.51
N ALA A 78 27.88 3.50 15.06
CA ALA A 78 26.97 2.60 14.37
C ALA A 78 26.32 3.30 13.18
N THR A 79 26.24 2.60 12.06
CA THR A 79 25.61 3.07 10.82
C THR A 79 24.40 2.20 10.52
N ALA A 80 23.29 2.83 10.16
CA ALA A 80 22.08 2.17 9.67
C ALA A 80 21.80 2.63 8.24
N VAL A 81 21.36 1.69 7.41
CA VAL A 81 20.94 1.95 6.03
C VAL A 81 19.42 2.17 6.03
N VAL A 82 18.98 3.16 5.26
CA VAL A 82 17.56 3.47 5.03
C VAL A 82 17.30 3.24 3.54
N PRO A 83 16.81 2.05 3.17
CA PRO A 83 16.53 1.75 1.77
C PRO A 83 15.36 2.63 1.28
N PRO A 84 15.37 3.02 0.00
CA PRO A 84 14.24 3.71 -0.60
C PRO A 84 12.99 2.80 -0.70
N VAL A 85 11.80 3.40 -0.81
CA VAL A 85 10.54 2.66 -0.99
C VAL A 85 9.93 2.96 -2.35
N ASP A 86 9.47 1.92 -3.04
CA ASP A 86 8.56 2.04 -4.17
C ASP A 86 7.17 1.61 -3.73
N LEU A 87 6.30 2.60 -3.49
CA LEU A 87 4.95 2.37 -2.97
C LEU A 87 3.92 2.51 -4.09
N ILE A 88 3.12 1.46 -4.31
CA ILE A 88 1.93 1.56 -5.14
C ILE A 88 0.70 1.64 -4.23
N PHE A 89 0.03 2.79 -4.27
CA PHE A 89 -1.21 3.00 -3.53
C PHE A 89 -2.40 2.65 -4.42
N VAL A 90 -3.07 1.54 -4.12
CA VAL A 90 -4.18 0.99 -4.89
C VAL A 90 -5.49 1.25 -4.16
N ILE A 91 -6.32 2.13 -4.71
CA ILE A 91 -7.50 2.69 -4.04
C ILE A 91 -8.77 2.24 -4.77
N ASP A 92 -9.65 1.55 -4.05
CA ASP A 92 -11.02 1.32 -4.50
C ASP A 92 -11.78 2.65 -4.61
N GLN A 93 -12.44 2.86 -5.74
CA GLN A 93 -13.34 3.99 -5.98
C GLN A 93 -14.75 3.52 -6.34
N SER A 94 -15.14 2.30 -5.97
CA SER A 94 -16.46 1.76 -6.26
C SER A 94 -17.58 2.55 -5.60
N GLY A 95 -18.78 2.50 -6.20
CA GLY A 95 -19.93 3.30 -5.79
C GLY A 95 -20.43 3.03 -4.36
N SER A 96 -20.05 1.90 -3.75
CA SER A 96 -20.38 1.58 -2.35
C SER A 96 -19.83 2.61 -1.38
N LEU A 97 -18.66 3.19 -1.68
CA LEU A 97 -18.01 4.19 -0.82
C LEU A 97 -18.83 5.47 -0.70
N GLY A 98 -19.34 5.97 -1.83
CA GLY A 98 -20.23 7.12 -1.88
C GLY A 98 -21.59 6.83 -1.25
N THR A 99 -22.13 5.64 -1.48
CA THR A 99 -23.40 5.20 -0.86
C THR A 99 -23.28 5.10 0.67
N ALA A 100 -22.11 4.69 1.16
CA ALA A 100 -21.80 4.60 2.58
C ALA A 100 -21.41 5.95 3.23
N GLY A 101 -21.29 7.03 2.44
CA GLY A 101 -20.82 8.33 2.91
C GLY A 101 -19.35 8.34 3.36
N ALA A 102 -18.55 7.39 2.90
CA ALA A 102 -17.16 7.20 3.32
C ALA A 102 -16.13 7.83 2.36
N TRP A 103 -16.57 8.35 1.21
CA TRP A 103 -15.69 8.80 0.14
C TRP A 103 -14.79 9.98 0.56
N ASP A 104 -15.36 10.99 1.19
CA ASP A 104 -14.62 12.19 1.60
C ASP A 104 -13.58 11.83 2.68
N ASP A 105 -13.96 11.01 3.67
CA ASP A 105 -13.04 10.50 4.70
C ASP A 105 -11.89 9.67 4.10
N LEU A 106 -12.19 8.87 3.07
CA LEU A 106 -11.17 8.13 2.34
C LEU A 106 -10.19 9.06 1.61
N GLN A 107 -10.68 10.08 0.90
CA GLN A 107 -9.80 11.05 0.22
C GLN A 107 -8.91 11.79 1.23
N ASP A 108 -9.48 12.22 2.36
CA ASP A 108 -8.76 12.87 3.46
C ASP A 108 -7.68 11.96 4.07
N ALA A 109 -8.01 10.70 4.35
CA ALA A 109 -7.08 9.72 4.88
C ALA A 109 -5.97 9.38 3.87
N ALA A 110 -6.32 9.22 2.59
CA ALA A 110 -5.38 8.95 1.50
C ALA A 110 -4.39 10.09 1.30
N ARG A 111 -4.84 11.36 1.32
CA ARG A 111 -3.93 12.52 1.26
C ARG A 111 -2.98 12.56 2.44
N SER A 112 -3.48 12.26 3.65
CA SER A 112 -2.67 12.19 4.86
C SER A 112 -1.67 11.04 4.81
N PHE A 113 -2.04 9.89 4.23
CA PHE A 113 -1.17 8.73 4.07
C PHE A 113 0.05 9.04 3.19
N VAL A 114 -0.15 9.78 2.10
CA VAL A 114 0.92 10.22 1.20
C VAL A 114 2.01 11.03 1.93
N ASP A 115 1.65 11.80 2.96
CA ASP A 115 2.61 12.64 3.71
C ASP A 115 3.57 11.87 4.61
N PHE A 116 3.34 10.57 4.85
CA PHE A 116 4.26 9.73 5.63
C PHE A 116 5.55 9.35 4.87
N PHE A 117 5.56 9.49 3.55
CA PHE A 117 6.66 9.09 2.68
C PHE A 117 7.42 10.31 2.17
N SER A 118 8.74 10.20 2.01
CA SER A 118 9.58 11.33 1.63
C SER A 118 9.70 11.47 0.12
N ASP A 119 9.47 12.67 -0.41
CA ASP A 119 9.69 12.99 -1.83
C ASP A 119 11.17 12.85 -2.24
N ASP A 120 12.10 12.91 -1.28
CA ASP A 120 13.55 12.83 -1.53
C ASP A 120 14.08 11.39 -1.49
N LEU A 121 13.32 10.45 -0.90
CA LEU A 121 13.78 9.08 -0.66
C LEU A 121 12.92 8.04 -1.39
N ASP A 122 11.61 8.25 -1.37
CA ASP A 122 10.60 7.27 -1.78
C ASP A 122 10.01 7.65 -3.14
N GLN A 123 9.44 6.66 -3.83
CA GLN A 123 8.61 6.87 -5.02
C GLN A 123 7.21 6.36 -4.72
N LEU A 124 6.21 7.03 -5.28
CA LEU A 124 4.81 6.64 -5.12
C LEU A 124 4.08 6.62 -6.46
N SER A 125 3.27 5.59 -6.65
CA SER A 125 2.26 5.49 -7.70
C SER A 125 0.86 5.50 -7.06
N VAL A 126 -0.11 6.07 -7.78
CA VAL A 126 -1.53 5.99 -7.44
C VAL A 126 -2.22 5.20 -8.53
N VAL A 127 -2.87 4.11 -8.12
CA VAL A 127 -3.75 3.29 -8.94
C VAL A 127 -5.13 3.37 -8.33
N SER A 128 -6.14 3.68 -9.13
CA SER A 128 -7.54 3.60 -8.71
C SER A 128 -8.21 2.43 -9.41
N PHE A 129 -9.18 1.80 -8.78
CA PHE A 129 -10.04 0.84 -9.48
C PHE A 129 -11.49 1.00 -9.08
N GLY A 130 -12.37 0.87 -10.07
CA GLY A 130 -13.80 0.69 -9.87
C GLY A 130 -14.23 -0.46 -10.77
N THR A 131 -15.07 -0.17 -11.76
CA THR A 131 -15.35 -1.12 -12.85
C THR A 131 -14.06 -1.47 -13.62
N ARG A 132 -13.22 -0.47 -13.88
CA ARG A 132 -11.88 -0.58 -14.48
C ARG A 132 -10.80 -0.09 -13.53
N GLY A 133 -9.58 -0.59 -13.72
CA GLY A 133 -8.37 0.00 -13.14
C GLY A 133 -7.81 1.17 -13.96
N GLU A 134 -7.21 2.14 -13.29
CA GLU A 134 -6.49 3.27 -13.88
C GLU A 134 -5.19 3.56 -13.12
N THR A 135 -4.08 3.70 -13.84
CA THR A 135 -2.85 4.28 -13.28
C THR A 135 -2.97 5.80 -13.30
N ARG A 136 -3.44 6.38 -12.19
CA ARG A 136 -3.64 7.84 -12.02
C ARG A 136 -2.32 8.59 -11.93
N LEU A 137 -1.32 7.95 -11.32
CA LEU A 137 0.04 8.47 -11.21
C LEU A 137 1.03 7.32 -11.40
N THR A 138 1.84 7.40 -12.45
CA THR A 138 2.98 6.49 -12.63
C THR A 138 4.00 6.68 -11.51
N LEU A 139 4.65 5.60 -11.09
CA LEU A 139 5.67 5.61 -10.05
C LEU A 139 6.72 6.72 -10.29
N GLN A 140 6.81 7.67 -9.37
CA GLN A 140 7.71 8.83 -9.50
C GLN A 140 8.08 9.43 -8.14
N ALA A 141 9.08 10.32 -8.18
CA ALA A 141 9.45 11.28 -7.14
C ALA A 141 9.84 12.60 -7.81
N PRO A 142 9.50 13.78 -7.25
CA PRO A 142 8.59 13.97 -6.12
C PRO A 142 7.15 13.57 -6.50
N PHE A 143 6.38 13.08 -5.52
CA PHE A 143 5.04 12.57 -5.72
C PHE A 143 3.97 13.26 -4.89
N ARG A 144 4.27 13.84 -3.72
CA ARG A 144 3.23 14.26 -2.75
C ARG A 144 2.14 15.12 -3.35
N THR A 145 2.51 16.22 -4.00
CA THR A 145 1.56 17.14 -4.65
C THR A 145 0.79 16.46 -5.78
N ALA A 146 1.48 15.72 -6.64
CA ALA A 146 0.87 15.07 -7.79
C ALA A 146 -0.11 13.96 -7.36
N ALA A 147 0.26 13.15 -6.36
CA ALA A 147 -0.56 12.08 -5.81
C ALA A 147 -1.83 12.63 -5.15
N LYS A 148 -1.71 13.67 -4.31
CA LYS A 148 -2.88 14.32 -3.68
C LYS A 148 -3.84 14.89 -4.72
N ASN A 149 -3.32 15.58 -5.73
CA ASN A 149 -4.14 16.10 -6.83
C ASN A 149 -4.86 14.99 -7.61
N GLN A 150 -4.26 13.80 -7.75
CA GLN A 150 -4.92 12.66 -8.36
C GLN A 150 -6.02 12.10 -7.47
N VAL A 151 -5.78 11.96 -6.17
CA VAL A 151 -6.79 11.53 -5.18
C VAL A 151 -7.99 12.49 -5.20
N ASP A 152 -7.77 13.80 -5.25
CA ASP A 152 -8.85 14.81 -5.28
C ASP A 152 -9.72 14.75 -6.54
N ARG A 153 -9.18 14.24 -7.65
CA ARG A 153 -9.90 14.09 -8.94
C ARG A 153 -10.64 12.77 -9.07
N MET A 154 -10.45 11.85 -8.12
CA MET A 154 -11.19 10.59 -8.11
C MET A 154 -12.65 10.84 -7.69
N ALA A 155 -13.53 9.92 -8.09
CA ALA A 155 -14.92 9.92 -7.68
C ALA A 155 -15.37 8.50 -7.37
N SER A 156 -16.24 8.35 -6.37
CA SER A 156 -16.86 7.07 -6.05
C SER A 156 -17.87 6.66 -7.13
N VAL A 157 -17.50 5.73 -8.00
CA VAL A 157 -18.32 5.24 -9.11
C VAL A 157 -18.01 3.80 -9.50
N GLY A 158 -19.03 3.10 -9.97
CA GLY A 158 -18.88 1.79 -10.61
C GLY A 158 -18.76 0.64 -9.63
N TRP A 159 -18.16 -0.45 -10.11
CA TRP A 159 -18.08 -1.75 -9.43
C TRP A 159 -16.71 -1.96 -8.79
N THR A 160 -16.41 -3.18 -8.33
CA THR A 160 -15.20 -3.47 -7.56
C THR A 160 -14.31 -4.48 -8.31
N ASN A 161 -13.45 -3.99 -9.21
CA ASN A 161 -12.50 -4.79 -10.00
C ASN A 161 -11.11 -4.80 -9.35
N THR A 162 -11.00 -5.52 -8.25
CA THR A 162 -9.74 -5.61 -7.48
C THR A 162 -8.60 -6.21 -8.29
N ALA A 163 -8.92 -7.14 -9.20
CA ALA A 163 -7.92 -7.83 -10.02
C ALA A 163 -7.20 -6.87 -10.97
N GLU A 164 -7.91 -5.98 -11.65
CA GLU A 164 -7.29 -5.01 -12.56
C GLU A 164 -6.48 -3.96 -11.78
N GLY A 165 -6.95 -3.51 -10.61
CA GLY A 165 -6.18 -2.61 -9.73
C GLY A 165 -4.85 -3.24 -9.28
N LEU A 166 -4.86 -4.51 -8.87
CA LEU A 166 -3.64 -5.24 -8.48
C LEU A 166 -2.74 -5.52 -9.68
N GLN A 167 -3.30 -5.82 -10.86
CA GLN A 167 -2.50 -6.00 -12.08
C GLN A 167 -1.75 -4.71 -12.45
N LEU A 168 -2.41 -3.56 -12.38
CA LEU A 168 -1.74 -2.27 -12.63
C LEU A 168 -0.65 -1.99 -11.59
N ALA A 169 -0.87 -2.39 -10.33
CA ALA A 169 0.16 -2.30 -9.31
C ALA A 169 1.39 -3.15 -9.62
N TYR A 170 1.17 -4.40 -10.06
CA TYR A 170 2.24 -5.27 -10.56
C TYR A 170 2.99 -4.62 -11.72
N ASP A 171 2.28 -4.07 -12.71
CA ASP A 171 2.89 -3.41 -13.87
C ASP A 171 3.77 -2.21 -13.47
N GLN A 172 3.40 -1.47 -12.41
CA GLN A 172 4.25 -0.41 -11.88
C GLN A 172 5.51 -0.96 -11.20
N LEU A 173 5.41 -2.04 -10.44
CA LEU A 173 6.53 -2.67 -9.71
C LEU A 173 7.52 -3.39 -10.62
N THR A 174 7.08 -3.85 -11.79
CA THR A 174 7.96 -4.45 -12.82
C THR A 174 8.27 -3.48 -13.96
N GLY A 175 7.77 -2.25 -13.86
CA GLY A 175 7.95 -1.22 -14.89
C GLY A 175 9.33 -0.57 -14.81
N LYS A 176 9.69 0.17 -15.86
CA LYS A 176 10.99 0.85 -15.99
C LYS A 176 11.31 1.88 -14.89
N LYS A 177 10.30 2.28 -14.12
CA LYS A 177 10.43 3.26 -13.04
C LYS A 177 10.70 2.61 -11.70
N ALA A 178 10.44 1.31 -11.55
CA ALA A 178 10.76 0.58 -10.34
C ALA A 178 12.27 0.49 -10.14
N ARG A 179 12.70 0.57 -8.89
CA ARG A 179 14.09 0.56 -8.48
C ARG A 179 14.44 -0.81 -7.91
N ASP A 180 15.48 -1.44 -8.42
CA ASP A 180 15.90 -2.79 -8.02
C ASP A 180 16.22 -2.90 -6.51
N ARG A 181 16.75 -1.82 -5.92
CA ARG A 181 17.15 -1.78 -4.50
C ARG A 181 16.08 -1.19 -3.57
N ALA A 182 14.93 -0.77 -4.10
CA ALA A 182 13.86 -0.24 -3.27
C ALA A 182 13.07 -1.37 -2.63
N VAL A 183 12.59 -1.13 -1.42
CA VAL A 183 11.58 -1.99 -0.83
C VAL A 183 10.26 -1.73 -1.54
N LYS A 184 9.72 -2.77 -2.17
CA LYS A 184 8.49 -2.72 -2.95
C LYS A 184 7.28 -2.97 -2.06
N VAL A 185 6.32 -2.06 -2.10
CA VAL A 185 5.13 -2.11 -1.24
C VAL A 185 3.89 -1.80 -2.05
N VAL A 186 2.85 -2.61 -1.90
CA VAL A 186 1.51 -2.32 -2.38
C VAL A 186 0.61 -2.10 -1.17
N VAL A 187 -0.03 -0.93 -1.11
CA VAL A 187 -1.09 -0.67 -0.13
C VAL A 187 -2.41 -0.69 -0.88
N PHE A 188 -3.23 -1.69 -0.59
CA PHE A 188 -4.50 -1.95 -1.24
C PHE A 188 -5.66 -1.59 -0.30
N PHE A 189 -6.57 -0.73 -0.74
CA PHE A 189 -7.74 -0.31 0.03
C PHE A 189 -9.04 -0.72 -0.68
N THR A 190 -10.04 -1.19 0.06
CA THR A 190 -11.43 -1.44 -0.41
C THR A 190 -12.44 -1.41 0.74
N ASP A 191 -13.70 -1.07 0.46
CA ASP A 191 -14.83 -1.28 1.39
C ASP A 191 -15.66 -2.54 1.07
N GLY A 192 -15.29 -3.24 0.00
CA GLY A 192 -16.18 -4.14 -0.69
C GLY A 192 -15.59 -5.50 -1.00
N ARG A 193 -16.41 -6.30 -1.68
CA ARG A 193 -16.04 -7.59 -2.24
C ARG A 193 -15.82 -7.43 -3.75
N PRO A 194 -14.91 -8.20 -4.36
CA PRO A 194 -14.76 -8.19 -5.81
C PRO A 194 -16.10 -8.49 -6.51
N THR A 195 -16.56 -7.56 -7.34
CA THR A 195 -17.82 -7.67 -8.10
C THR A 195 -17.62 -7.52 -9.60
N ALA A 196 -16.42 -7.12 -10.03
CA ALA A 196 -16.05 -7.03 -11.43
C ALA A 196 -14.69 -7.68 -11.70
N PHE A 197 -14.48 -8.11 -12.95
CA PHE A 197 -13.20 -8.64 -13.41
C PHE A 197 -13.05 -8.48 -14.92
N ARG A 198 -11.80 -8.44 -15.38
CA ARG A 198 -11.43 -8.47 -16.79
C ARG A 198 -10.67 -9.76 -17.10
N GLY A 199 -11.23 -10.65 -17.92
CA GLY A 199 -10.62 -11.96 -18.18
C GLY A 199 -11.16 -12.68 -19.40
N THR A 200 -10.72 -13.92 -19.62
CA THR A 200 -11.24 -14.79 -20.66
C THR A 200 -12.23 -15.77 -20.03
N ILE A 201 -13.47 -15.82 -20.52
CA ILE A 201 -14.49 -16.78 -20.06
C ILE A 201 -14.88 -17.65 -21.26
N GLY A 202 -14.80 -18.97 -21.14
CA GLY A 202 -15.32 -19.89 -22.16
C GLY A 202 -14.66 -19.78 -23.55
N GLY A 203 -13.48 -19.18 -23.66
CA GLY A 203 -12.77 -18.95 -24.93
C GLY A 203 -12.89 -17.52 -25.48
N ASP A 204 -13.84 -16.73 -24.96
CA ASP A 204 -14.02 -15.32 -25.33
C ASP A 204 -13.05 -14.43 -24.55
N ARG A 205 -12.15 -13.75 -25.28
CA ARG A 205 -11.06 -12.95 -24.70
C ARG A 205 -11.57 -11.57 -24.27
N ARG A 206 -11.03 -11.07 -23.14
CA ARG A 206 -11.19 -9.68 -22.63
C ARG A 206 -12.60 -9.30 -22.19
N ILE A 207 -13.34 -10.23 -21.62
CA ILE A 207 -14.64 -9.98 -20.99
C ILE A 207 -14.45 -9.14 -19.72
N MET A 208 -15.13 -7.99 -19.66
CA MET A 208 -15.42 -7.31 -18.39
C MET A 208 -16.80 -7.73 -17.88
N ALA A 209 -16.85 -8.46 -16.77
CA ALA A 209 -18.09 -9.00 -16.21
C ALA A 209 -18.41 -8.37 -14.85
N VAL A 210 -19.70 -8.15 -14.58
CA VAL A 210 -20.22 -7.66 -13.29
C VAL A 210 -21.10 -8.74 -12.65
N ALA A 211 -20.87 -9.02 -11.37
CA ALA A 211 -21.63 -9.98 -10.56
C ALA A 211 -22.62 -9.24 -9.64
N ALA A 212 -23.90 -9.21 -10.06
CA ALA A 212 -24.91 -8.29 -9.53
C ALA A 212 -25.56 -8.71 -8.18
N ASN A 213 -25.44 -9.95 -7.71
CA ASN A 213 -26.01 -10.39 -6.42
C ASN A 213 -25.34 -11.67 -5.85
N GLU A 214 -25.80 -12.12 -4.68
CA GLU A 214 -25.33 -13.32 -3.95
C GLU A 214 -25.30 -14.60 -4.80
N TRP A 215 -26.21 -14.69 -5.77
CA TRP A 215 -26.42 -15.84 -6.65
C TRP A 215 -25.45 -15.90 -7.84
N ASN A 216 -24.51 -14.94 -7.93
CA ASN A 216 -23.22 -15.17 -8.59
C ASN A 216 -23.24 -15.41 -10.11
N VAL A 217 -24.26 -14.96 -10.83
CA VAL A 217 -24.31 -15.11 -12.31
C VAL A 217 -23.70 -13.88 -13.00
N VAL A 218 -22.78 -14.12 -13.93
CA VAL A 218 -22.28 -13.09 -14.85
C VAL A 218 -23.43 -12.63 -15.74
N ARG A 219 -23.88 -11.38 -15.59
CA ARG A 219 -25.06 -10.87 -16.32
C ARG A 219 -24.77 -10.32 -17.71
N GLY A 220 -23.52 -9.93 -17.97
CA GLY A 220 -23.11 -9.38 -19.25
C GLY A 220 -21.60 -9.26 -19.35
N TYR A 221 -21.13 -8.94 -20.54
CA TYR A 221 -19.73 -8.69 -20.81
C TYR A 221 -19.49 -7.60 -21.86
N PHE A 222 -18.28 -7.07 -21.85
CA PHE A 222 -17.73 -6.24 -22.92
C PHE A 222 -16.65 -6.98 -23.66
N ASP A 223 -16.67 -6.99 -24.99
CA ASP A 223 -15.61 -7.58 -25.82
C ASP A 223 -14.50 -6.58 -26.18
N ASN A 224 -14.68 -5.29 -25.90
CA ASN A 224 -13.62 -4.28 -25.88
C ASN A 224 -13.66 -3.41 -24.61
N PRO A 225 -13.11 -3.87 -23.48
CA PRO A 225 -13.22 -3.18 -22.20
C PRO A 225 -12.41 -1.88 -22.12
N ASP A 226 -11.46 -1.65 -23.05
CA ASP A 226 -10.63 -0.45 -23.03
C ASP A 226 -11.37 0.82 -23.46
N ASP A 227 -12.47 0.66 -24.21
CA ASP A 227 -13.33 1.76 -24.67
C ASP A 227 -14.44 2.11 -23.68
N ILE A 228 -14.49 1.45 -22.52
CA ILE A 228 -15.50 1.70 -21.49
C ILE A 228 -15.17 3.03 -20.77
N PRO A 229 -16.04 4.06 -20.84
CA PRO A 229 -15.87 5.31 -20.09
C PRO A 229 -15.95 5.04 -18.58
N MET A 230 -15.10 5.67 -17.76
CA MET A 230 -15.10 5.42 -16.29
C MET A 230 -16.26 6.08 -15.55
N ASP A 231 -16.91 7.08 -16.16
CA ASP A 231 -17.83 8.05 -15.53
C ASP A 231 -19.32 7.75 -15.76
N ARG A 232 -19.68 6.86 -16.68
CA ARG A 232 -21.09 6.58 -17.06
C ARG A 232 -21.54 5.14 -16.83
N TRP A 233 -21.51 4.68 -15.59
CA TRP A 233 -21.96 3.30 -15.30
C TRP A 233 -23.05 3.25 -14.24
N GLN A 234 -24.29 3.41 -14.70
CA GLN A 234 -25.43 2.80 -14.04
C GLN A 234 -25.57 1.36 -14.55
N TRP A 235 -25.70 0.45 -13.59
CA TRP A 235 -26.20 -0.92 -13.65
C TRP A 235 -26.53 -1.48 -15.07
N PRO A 236 -25.85 -2.56 -15.55
CA PRO A 236 -26.28 -3.31 -16.73
C PRO A 236 -27.50 -4.19 -16.42
N ALA A 237 -28.62 -3.54 -16.08
CA ALA A 237 -29.97 -4.06 -16.28
C ALA A 237 -30.48 -3.25 -17.44
N ASP A 238 -30.73 -3.98 -18.53
CA ASP A 238 -31.71 -3.68 -19.55
C ASP A 238 -31.34 -2.54 -20.52
N ASP A 239 -30.82 -1.42 -20.01
CA ASP A 239 -30.69 -0.15 -20.73
C ASP A 239 -29.24 0.30 -20.90
N ALA A 240 -28.32 -0.10 -20.02
CA ALA A 240 -26.91 0.33 -20.10
C ALA A 240 -26.13 -0.26 -21.28
N CYS A 241 -26.57 -1.40 -21.84
CA CYS A 241 -26.06 -1.92 -23.12
C CYS A 241 -26.81 -1.37 -24.35
N ARG A 242 -27.94 -0.66 -24.18
CA ARG A 242 -28.67 -0.13 -25.34
C ARG A 242 -27.77 0.91 -26.02
N ASN A 243 -27.46 0.67 -27.29
CA ASN A 243 -26.61 1.51 -28.14
C ASN A 243 -25.11 1.51 -27.79
N VAL A 244 -24.62 0.57 -26.99
CA VAL A 244 -23.19 0.37 -26.76
C VAL A 244 -22.70 -0.77 -27.65
N VAL A 245 -21.93 -0.44 -28.70
CA VAL A 245 -21.56 -1.34 -29.82
C VAL A 245 -20.84 -2.63 -29.37
N ASN A 246 -20.24 -2.63 -28.17
CA ASN A 246 -19.42 -3.70 -27.59
C ASN A 246 -19.99 -4.26 -26.26
N CYS A 247 -21.25 -3.96 -25.92
CA CYS A 247 -21.91 -4.44 -24.69
C CYS A 247 -22.84 -5.62 -24.99
N LYS A 248 -22.54 -6.81 -24.46
CA LYS A 248 -23.33 -8.01 -24.65
C LYS A 248 -23.97 -8.43 -23.34
N ILE A 249 -25.31 -8.42 -23.29
CA ILE A 249 -26.08 -9.06 -22.22
C ILE A 249 -26.23 -10.53 -22.57
N TRP A 250 -25.93 -11.41 -21.62
CA TRP A 250 -26.33 -12.82 -21.74
C TRP A 250 -27.86 -12.88 -21.64
N LYS A 251 -28.56 -12.98 -22.78
CA LYS A 251 -30.03 -13.09 -22.80
C LYS A 251 -30.48 -14.33 -22.02
N GLU A 252 -31.66 -14.28 -21.38
CA GLU A 252 -32.27 -15.45 -20.75
C GLU A 252 -32.28 -16.64 -21.73
N GLY A 253 -31.59 -17.72 -21.35
CA GLY A 253 -31.36 -18.92 -22.17
C GLY A 253 -29.93 -19.09 -22.70
N GLY A 254 -29.12 -18.03 -22.74
CA GLY A 254 -27.67 -18.09 -22.93
C GLY A 254 -26.96 -17.95 -21.60
N HIS A 255 -27.08 -18.95 -20.72
CA HIS A 255 -26.39 -18.89 -19.43
C HIS A 255 -24.87 -18.94 -19.68
N PRO A 256 -24.03 -18.24 -18.89
CA PRO A 256 -22.65 -18.73 -18.72
C PRO A 256 -22.74 -20.23 -18.40
N PRO A 257 -21.76 -21.07 -18.79
CA PRO A 257 -21.80 -22.50 -18.49
C PRO A 257 -22.30 -22.70 -17.05
N HIS A 258 -23.38 -23.47 -16.86
CA HIS A 258 -23.97 -23.68 -15.54
C HIS A 258 -22.86 -23.97 -14.51
N GLY A 259 -22.77 -23.14 -13.45
CA GLY A 259 -21.73 -23.29 -12.41
C GLY A 259 -20.65 -22.20 -12.36
N VAL A 260 -20.63 -21.23 -13.29
CA VAL A 260 -19.67 -20.11 -13.25
C VAL A 260 -20.09 -19.07 -12.20
N ARG A 261 -19.36 -19.01 -11.07
CA ARG A 261 -19.58 -18.05 -9.99
C ARG A 261 -18.76 -16.78 -10.21
N GLY A 262 -19.38 -15.70 -10.70
CA GLY A 262 -18.70 -14.46 -11.11
C GLY A 262 -17.85 -13.81 -10.02
N ARG A 263 -18.34 -13.72 -8.77
CA ARG A 263 -17.54 -13.18 -7.65
C ARG A 263 -16.38 -14.10 -7.28
N GLN A 264 -16.53 -15.41 -7.47
CA GLN A 264 -15.43 -16.35 -7.24
C GLN A 264 -14.31 -16.11 -8.27
N ILE A 265 -14.66 -15.93 -9.55
CA ILE A 265 -13.67 -15.58 -10.57
C ILE A 265 -12.98 -14.25 -10.23
N ALA A 266 -13.73 -13.21 -9.88
CA ALA A 266 -13.15 -11.92 -9.52
C ALA A 266 -12.18 -12.03 -8.32
N ARG A 267 -12.58 -12.82 -7.30
CA ARG A 267 -11.73 -13.13 -6.15
C ARG A 267 -10.46 -13.88 -6.56
N ASP A 268 -10.59 -14.95 -7.33
CA ASP A 268 -9.48 -15.82 -7.72
C ASP A 268 -8.48 -15.06 -8.62
N MET A 269 -8.97 -14.20 -9.51
CA MET A 269 -8.12 -13.33 -10.34
C MET A 269 -7.37 -12.28 -9.49
N GLY A 270 -8.02 -11.71 -8.48
CA GLY A 270 -7.36 -10.80 -7.55
C GLY A 270 -6.26 -11.49 -6.74
N LEU A 271 -6.52 -12.71 -6.25
CA LEU A 271 -5.51 -13.52 -5.58
C LEU A 271 -4.33 -13.88 -6.50
N ALA A 272 -4.60 -14.20 -7.76
CA ALA A 272 -3.56 -14.48 -8.75
C ALA A 272 -2.67 -13.24 -9.00
N ALA A 273 -3.27 -12.06 -9.15
CA ALA A 273 -2.53 -10.80 -9.31
C ALA A 273 -1.68 -10.48 -8.05
N ALA A 274 -2.24 -10.63 -6.85
CA ALA A 274 -1.47 -10.44 -5.61
C ALA A 274 -0.32 -11.46 -5.46
N ASN A 275 -0.51 -12.69 -5.95
CA ASN A 275 0.55 -13.68 -5.99
C ASN A 275 1.71 -13.26 -6.90
N GLN A 276 1.41 -12.64 -8.05
CA GLN A 276 2.43 -12.08 -8.94
C GLN A 276 3.20 -10.94 -8.26
N ILE A 277 2.50 -10.02 -7.60
CA ILE A 277 3.13 -8.93 -6.82
C ILE A 277 4.11 -9.50 -5.80
N ARG A 278 3.69 -10.50 -5.02
CA ARG A 278 4.55 -11.10 -3.99
C ARG A 278 5.72 -11.90 -4.54
N ASN A 279 5.63 -12.43 -5.76
CA ASN A 279 6.76 -13.07 -6.44
C ASN A 279 7.87 -12.06 -6.82
N GLU A 280 7.54 -10.77 -6.91
CA GLU A 280 8.50 -9.68 -7.13
C GLU A 280 9.14 -9.16 -5.83
N ASP A 281 9.08 -9.98 -4.76
CA ASP A 281 9.52 -9.64 -3.40
C ASP A 281 8.84 -8.39 -2.80
N ALA A 282 7.61 -8.10 -3.25
CA ALA A 282 6.84 -6.97 -2.77
C ALA A 282 5.89 -7.36 -1.62
N PHE A 283 5.79 -6.49 -0.62
CA PHE A 283 4.83 -6.63 0.47
C PHE A 283 3.46 -6.09 0.06
N VAL A 284 2.39 -6.82 0.39
CA VAL A 284 1.01 -6.36 0.18
C VAL A 284 0.36 -6.07 1.53
N TYR A 285 -0.08 -4.83 1.71
CA TYR A 285 -0.83 -4.36 2.88
C TYR A 285 -2.26 -4.10 2.45
N ALA A 286 -3.22 -4.79 3.06
CA ALA A 286 -4.62 -4.67 2.70
C ALA A 286 -5.39 -3.90 3.78
N ILE A 287 -6.25 -2.95 3.38
CA ILE A 287 -7.11 -2.18 4.27
C ILE A 287 -8.56 -2.43 3.83
N GLY A 288 -9.36 -2.99 4.74
CA GLY A 288 -10.78 -3.18 4.56
C GLY A 288 -11.58 -2.17 5.39
N LEU A 289 -12.47 -1.41 4.75
CA LEU A 289 -13.45 -0.56 5.43
C LEU A 289 -14.80 -1.27 5.54
N GLY A 290 -15.39 -1.34 6.73
CA GLY A 290 -16.79 -1.75 6.84
C GLY A 290 -17.23 -1.95 8.28
N ASN A 291 -18.54 -2.01 8.49
CA ASN A 291 -19.10 -2.28 9.82
C ASN A 291 -18.89 -3.77 10.17
N PRO A 292 -18.17 -4.11 11.26
CA PRO A 292 -17.94 -5.50 11.65
C PRO A 292 -19.25 -6.22 12.05
N LEU A 293 -20.25 -5.46 12.49
CA LEU A 293 -21.60 -5.94 12.84
C LEU A 293 -22.56 -5.88 11.64
N GLY A 294 -22.13 -5.35 10.50
CA GLY A 294 -22.93 -5.27 9.27
C GLY A 294 -23.11 -6.63 8.60
N SER A 295 -24.01 -6.68 7.62
CA SER A 295 -24.23 -7.92 6.85
C SER A 295 -22.93 -8.35 6.14
N LYS A 296 -22.76 -9.67 5.92
CA LYS A 296 -21.55 -10.21 5.27
C LYS A 296 -21.30 -9.63 3.86
N LEU A 297 -22.33 -9.11 3.22
CA LEU A 297 -22.31 -8.62 1.84
C LEU A 297 -22.02 -7.13 1.74
N GLU A 298 -22.30 -6.38 2.81
CA GLU A 298 -22.02 -4.94 2.94
C GLU A 298 -20.68 -4.67 3.63
N ARG A 299 -19.90 -5.71 3.89
CA ARG A 299 -18.58 -5.61 4.49
C ARG A 299 -17.52 -6.29 3.60
N PRO A 300 -16.26 -5.84 3.66
CA PRO A 300 -15.19 -6.42 2.87
C PRO A 300 -14.95 -7.87 3.27
N ASP A 301 -14.46 -8.65 2.32
CA ASP A 301 -14.08 -10.04 2.59
C ASP A 301 -12.72 -10.07 3.29
N THR A 302 -12.73 -10.15 4.62
CA THR A 302 -11.51 -10.12 5.43
C THR A 302 -10.59 -11.32 5.18
N ASP A 303 -11.15 -12.49 4.83
CA ASP A 303 -10.36 -13.67 4.45
C ASP A 303 -9.64 -13.43 3.13
N TYR A 304 -10.36 -12.90 2.14
CA TYR A 304 -9.75 -12.48 0.87
C TYR A 304 -8.65 -11.43 1.08
N LEU A 305 -8.89 -10.39 1.87
CA LEU A 305 -7.89 -9.35 2.14
C LEU A 305 -6.65 -9.91 2.87
N SER A 306 -6.84 -10.84 3.80
CA SER A 306 -5.74 -11.51 4.50
C SER A 306 -4.90 -12.38 3.55
N GLN A 307 -5.56 -13.04 2.59
CA GLN A 307 -4.88 -13.81 1.53
C GLN A 307 -4.17 -12.91 0.50
N LEU A 308 -4.71 -11.73 0.17
CA LEU A 308 -4.00 -10.73 -0.63
C LEU A 308 -2.73 -10.26 0.08
N ALA A 309 -2.80 -10.06 1.40
CA ALA A 309 -1.65 -9.64 2.19
C ALA A 309 -0.63 -10.75 2.46
N ASN A 310 -0.96 -12.02 2.16
CA ASN A 310 -0.22 -13.20 2.63
C ASN A 310 0.07 -13.10 4.14
N GLU A 311 -0.95 -12.70 4.90
CA GLU A 311 -0.82 -12.40 6.31
C GLU A 311 -0.34 -13.66 7.06
N HIS A 312 0.68 -13.50 7.90
CA HIS A 312 1.36 -14.61 8.59
C HIS A 312 1.92 -15.72 7.67
N GLY A 313 2.11 -15.45 6.37
CA GLY A 313 2.54 -16.46 5.41
C GLY A 313 1.45 -17.49 5.08
N SER A 314 0.17 -17.16 5.31
CA SER A 314 -0.98 -18.07 5.19
C SER A 314 -1.21 -18.62 3.78
N VAL A 315 -0.78 -17.91 2.74
CA VAL A 315 -0.88 -18.37 1.35
C VAL A 315 0.41 -19.06 0.91
N ASN A 316 1.56 -18.44 1.19
CA ASN A 316 2.86 -18.99 0.90
C ASN A 316 3.91 -18.43 1.86
N SER A 317 4.50 -19.30 2.69
CA SER A 317 5.50 -18.91 3.69
C SER A 317 6.83 -18.47 3.10
N ASN A 318 7.10 -18.77 1.81
CA ASN A 318 8.31 -18.33 1.10
C ASN A 318 8.15 -16.96 0.44
N GLN A 319 6.95 -16.38 0.46
CA GLN A 319 6.68 -15.04 -0.07
C GLN A 319 6.67 -14.00 1.04
N PRO A 320 6.87 -12.71 0.71
CA PRO A 320 6.68 -11.61 1.65
C PRO A 320 5.34 -11.71 2.38
N ALA A 321 5.40 -11.67 3.71
CA ALA A 321 4.22 -11.62 4.58
C ALA A 321 3.89 -10.16 4.93
N GLY A 322 2.82 -9.65 4.33
CA GLY A 322 2.21 -8.38 4.68
C GLY A 322 1.22 -8.52 5.83
N ARG A 323 0.24 -7.60 5.88
CA ARG A 323 -0.77 -7.56 6.94
C ARG A 323 -2.08 -6.96 6.44
N MET A 324 -3.19 -7.44 6.99
CA MET A 324 -4.51 -6.88 6.79
C MET A 324 -4.87 -5.95 7.96
N TYR A 325 -5.51 -4.83 7.63
CA TYR A 325 -6.05 -3.86 8.57
C TYR A 325 -7.53 -3.69 8.30
N PHE A 326 -8.29 -3.50 9.38
CA PHE A 326 -9.72 -3.28 9.30
C PHE A 326 -10.08 -1.92 9.91
N ALA A 327 -10.85 -1.14 9.17
CA ALA A 327 -11.47 0.11 9.61
C ALA A 327 -12.96 -0.15 9.87
N PRO A 328 -13.41 -0.16 11.14
CA PRO A 328 -14.82 -0.37 11.48
C PRO A 328 -15.76 0.74 10.98
N SER A 329 -15.22 1.94 10.74
CA SER A 329 -15.95 3.12 10.29
C SER A 329 -15.06 4.05 9.45
N ALA A 330 -15.68 4.93 8.66
CA ALA A 330 -14.98 5.90 7.83
C ALA A 330 -14.13 6.88 8.67
N ALA A 331 -14.63 7.29 9.84
CA ALA A 331 -13.91 8.14 10.78
C ALA A 331 -12.57 7.55 11.28
N GLU A 332 -12.45 6.21 11.28
CA GLU A 332 -11.23 5.52 11.72
C GLU A 332 -10.22 5.30 10.59
N LEU A 333 -10.56 5.63 9.33
CA LEU A 333 -9.68 5.43 8.19
C LEU A 333 -8.33 6.10 8.39
N ARG A 334 -8.34 7.36 8.83
CA ARG A 334 -7.11 8.13 9.06
C ARG A 334 -6.18 7.39 10.01
N ASP A 335 -6.69 6.91 11.14
CA ASP A 335 -5.89 6.19 12.14
C ASP A 335 -5.40 4.83 11.62
N VAL A 336 -6.20 4.14 10.80
CA VAL A 336 -5.78 2.90 10.15
C VAL A 336 -4.63 3.15 9.16
N PHE A 337 -4.76 4.14 8.27
CA PHE A 337 -3.70 4.52 7.33
C PHE A 337 -2.41 4.93 8.05
N GLN A 338 -2.51 5.65 9.16
CA GLN A 338 -1.35 5.98 10.00
C GLN A 338 -0.68 4.73 10.59
N ARG A 339 -1.46 3.74 11.05
CA ARG A 339 -0.92 2.47 11.54
C ARG A 339 -0.21 1.67 10.44
N VAL A 340 -0.74 1.68 9.21
CA VAL A 340 -0.07 1.05 8.06
C VAL A 340 1.26 1.74 7.77
N ALA A 341 1.28 3.08 7.68
CA ALA A 341 2.50 3.85 7.47
C ALA A 341 3.55 3.59 8.57
N GLY A 342 3.12 3.53 9.84
CA GLY A 342 3.97 3.19 10.98
C GLY A 342 4.60 1.81 10.88
N ASP A 343 3.82 0.77 10.53
CA ASP A 343 4.34 -0.60 10.36
C ASP A 343 5.36 -0.68 9.21
N LEU A 344 5.08 0.02 8.09
CA LEU A 344 6.01 0.12 6.97
C LEU A 344 7.33 0.76 7.41
N VAL A 345 7.31 1.92 8.06
CA VAL A 345 8.53 2.59 8.55
C VAL A 345 9.31 1.70 9.52
N ILE A 346 8.63 0.97 10.41
CA ILE A 346 9.28 0.03 11.34
C ILE A 346 9.96 -1.11 10.57
N ARG A 347 9.27 -1.70 9.59
CA ARG A 347 9.80 -2.82 8.79
C ARG A 347 11.03 -2.41 7.97
N LEU A 348 11.03 -1.20 7.44
CA LEU A 348 12.11 -0.63 6.62
C LEU A 348 13.35 -0.21 7.41
N SER A 349 13.30 -0.30 8.74
CA SER A 349 14.35 0.13 9.64
C SER A 349 15.01 -1.03 10.38
N ARG A 350 14.89 -2.26 9.87
CA ARG A 350 15.46 -3.46 10.50
C ARG A 350 16.88 -3.71 10.06
#